data_AF-A0A8T2YN99-F1
#
_entry.id   AF-A0A8T2YN99-F1
#
_cell.length_a   1.000
_cell.length_b   1.000
_cell.length_c   1.000
_cell.angle_alpha   90.00
_cell.angle_beta   90.00
_cell.angle_gamma   90.00
#
_symmetry.space_group_name_H-M   'P 1'
#
loop_
_entity.id
_entity.type
_entity.pdbx_description
1 polymer ?
#
loop_
_entity_poly.entity_id
_entity_poly.type
_entity_poly.pdbx_seq_one_letter_code
_entity_poly.pdbx_strand_id
1 'polypeptide(L)'
;MQYFVDFVAVAARIREILENVGLAQESLPSNVVSSAQVLANVANFLNIRDTELSSFLVAMGDLSLRKTGVEEKRAKVQKESKILLDYTRKAIARLTYLKRTLAQLEDDVPPCEAQMENWKTNLAVMASKERQYLQQYSNYKALLNRVGYTQDISHGMLVEMAEHRQDLEKKTKPIMDTLRSYQDLPPDKALATLAIEDKKRQYAAAEKYLEDVLQSALATTD
;
A
#
# COMPACT_ATOMS: atom_id res chain seq x y z
N MET A 1 42.03 -6.42 -77.23
CA MET A 1 42.52 -5.52 -78.31
C MET A 1 41.96 -5.92 -79.68
N GLN A 2 41.98 -7.21 -80.06
CA GLN A 2 41.45 -7.72 -81.33
C GLN A 2 39.97 -7.35 -81.62
N TYR A 3 39.05 -7.58 -80.67
CA TYR A 3 37.62 -7.27 -80.83
C TYR A 3 37.29 -5.80 -81.15
N PHE A 4 38.12 -4.87 -80.70
CA PHE A 4 37.92 -3.44 -80.96
C PHE A 4 38.34 -3.07 -82.38
N VAL A 5 39.45 -3.65 -82.86
CA VAL A 5 39.95 -3.46 -84.22
C VAL A 5 38.96 -4.03 -85.25
N ASP A 6 38.40 -5.20 -84.96
CA ASP A 6 37.39 -5.84 -85.83
C ASP A 6 36.09 -5.01 -85.88
N PHE A 7 35.65 -4.43 -84.77
CA PHE A 7 34.46 -3.56 -84.72
C PHE A 7 34.65 -2.28 -85.55
N VAL A 8 35.82 -1.64 -85.44
CA VAL A 8 36.15 -0.43 -86.19
C VAL A 8 36.23 -0.72 -87.69
N ALA A 9 36.83 -1.85 -88.09
CA ALA A 9 36.89 -2.28 -89.48
C ALA A 9 35.50 -2.57 -90.08
N VAL A 10 34.62 -3.23 -89.31
CA VAL A 10 33.23 -3.48 -89.73
C VAL A 10 32.43 -2.19 -89.82
N ALA A 11 32.57 -1.27 -88.86
CA ALA A 11 31.89 0.02 -88.89
C ALA A 11 32.33 0.88 -90.08
N ALA A 12 33.63 0.88 -90.42
CA ALA A 12 34.16 1.55 -91.59
C ALA A 12 33.58 0.98 -92.90
N ARG A 13 33.55 -0.35 -93.03
CA ARG A 13 32.94 -1.04 -94.17
C ARG A 13 31.45 -0.74 -94.32
N ILE A 14 30.70 -0.72 -93.22
CA ILE A 14 29.26 -0.37 -93.24
C ILE A 14 29.06 1.07 -93.68
N ARG A 15 29.89 2.00 -93.21
CA ARG A 15 29.86 3.42 -93.61
C ARG A 15 30.08 3.58 -95.11
N GLU A 16 31.10 2.92 -95.66
CA GLU A 16 31.41 2.95 -97.09
C GLU A 16 30.26 2.39 -97.95
N ILE A 17 29.63 1.30 -97.51
CA ILE A 17 28.45 0.73 -98.20
C ILE A 17 27.28 1.71 -98.19
N LEU A 18 27.02 2.38 -97.06
CA LEU A 18 25.93 3.36 -96.92
C LEU A 18 26.18 4.60 -97.78
N GLU A 19 27.42 5.09 -97.84
CA GLU A 19 27.83 6.19 -98.73
C GLU A 19 27.61 5.83 -100.21
N ASN A 20 27.98 4.62 -100.62
CA ASN A 20 27.80 4.13 -102.00
C ASN A 20 26.32 3.97 -102.42
N VAL A 21 25.40 3.79 -101.47
CA VAL A 21 23.95 3.67 -101.71
C VAL A 21 23.22 5.01 -101.52
N GLY A 22 23.94 6.11 -101.25
CA GLY A 22 23.37 7.45 -101.07
C GLY A 22 22.75 7.69 -99.68
N LEU A 23 22.97 6.77 -98.74
CA LEU A 23 22.53 6.83 -97.34
C LEU A 23 23.66 7.32 -96.42
N ALA A 24 24.49 8.23 -96.90
CA ALA A 24 25.53 8.87 -96.10
C ALA A 24 24.89 9.59 -94.90
N GLN A 25 25.56 9.57 -93.75
CA GLN A 25 25.05 10.23 -92.54
C GLN A 25 24.74 11.72 -92.78
N GLU A 26 25.51 12.37 -93.65
CA GLU A 26 25.38 13.78 -94.00
C GLU A 26 24.22 14.08 -94.98
N SER A 27 23.74 13.06 -95.71
CA SER A 27 22.58 13.19 -96.62
C SER A 27 21.25 12.85 -95.94
N LEU A 28 21.29 12.28 -94.74
CA LEU A 28 20.08 11.92 -93.99
C LEU A 28 19.46 13.14 -93.30
N PRO A 29 18.13 13.27 -93.32
CA PRO A 29 17.48 14.36 -92.60
C PRO A 29 17.67 14.19 -91.08
N SER A 30 17.86 15.31 -90.38
CA SER A 30 18.27 15.37 -88.96
C SER A 30 17.36 14.56 -88.01
N ASN A 31 16.07 14.47 -88.31
CA ASN A 31 15.11 13.66 -87.57
C ASN A 31 15.38 12.14 -87.66
N VAL A 32 15.93 11.66 -88.79
CA VAL A 32 16.27 10.24 -88.97
C VAL A 32 17.53 9.90 -88.17
N VAL A 33 18.54 10.78 -88.23
CA VAL A 33 19.79 10.62 -87.47
C VAL A 33 19.50 10.61 -85.96
N SER A 34 18.68 11.54 -85.47
CA SER A 34 18.32 11.59 -84.04
C SER A 34 17.51 10.36 -83.61
N SER A 35 16.59 9.87 -84.43
CA SER A 35 15.81 8.66 -84.15
C SER A 35 16.68 7.40 -84.08
N ALA A 36 17.61 7.25 -85.02
CA ALA A 36 18.57 6.14 -85.01
C ALA A 36 19.49 6.18 -83.78
N GLN A 37 19.93 7.38 -83.38
CA GLN A 37 20.73 7.56 -82.16
C GLN A 37 19.94 7.17 -80.90
N VAL A 38 18.67 7.55 -80.81
CA VAL A 38 17.80 7.13 -79.68
C VAL A 38 17.66 5.62 -79.64
N LEU A 39 17.39 4.97 -80.79
CA LEU A 39 17.28 3.51 -80.86
C LEU A 39 18.58 2.81 -80.42
N ALA A 40 19.74 3.28 -80.90
CA ALA A 40 21.03 2.75 -80.50
C ALA A 40 21.28 2.92 -78.99
N ASN A 41 20.91 4.08 -78.42
CA ASN A 41 21.04 4.33 -77.00
C ASN A 41 20.13 3.41 -76.16
N VAL A 42 18.88 3.19 -76.60
CA VAL A 42 17.95 2.29 -75.91
C VAL A 42 18.39 0.84 -76.04
N ALA A 43 18.90 0.41 -77.21
CA ALA A 43 19.47 -0.92 -77.40
C ALA A 43 20.65 -1.14 -76.44
N ASN A 44 21.57 -0.18 -76.35
CA ASN A 44 22.69 -0.22 -75.42
C ASN A 44 22.23 -0.26 -73.96
N PHE A 45 21.21 0.53 -73.60
CA PHE A 45 20.65 0.55 -72.23
C PHE A 45 20.01 -0.79 -71.85
N LEU A 46 19.27 -1.41 -72.78
CA LEU A 46 18.66 -2.72 -72.61
C LEU A 46 19.64 -3.88 -72.84
N ASN A 47 20.89 -3.58 -73.21
CA ASN A 47 21.94 -4.53 -73.53
C ASN A 47 21.55 -5.49 -74.68
N ILE A 48 20.92 -4.96 -75.72
CA ILE A 48 20.51 -5.65 -76.95
C ILE A 48 21.52 -5.34 -78.06
N ARG A 49 21.77 -6.31 -78.95
CA ARG A 49 22.76 -6.21 -80.04
C ARG A 49 22.16 -6.05 -81.43
N ASP A 50 20.85 -6.13 -81.54
CA ASP A 50 20.08 -5.95 -82.76
C ASP A 50 19.11 -4.76 -82.62
N THR A 51 18.41 -4.43 -83.71
CA THR A 51 17.33 -3.45 -83.71
C THR A 51 15.96 -4.11 -83.91
N GLU A 52 15.81 -5.38 -83.54
CA GLU A 52 14.57 -6.11 -83.71
C GLU A 52 13.55 -5.73 -82.64
N LEU A 53 12.31 -5.48 -83.06
CA LEU A 53 11.22 -5.11 -82.16
C LEU A 53 10.98 -6.20 -81.08
N SER A 54 11.08 -7.47 -81.46
CA SER A 54 10.99 -8.63 -80.56
C SER A 54 11.99 -8.54 -79.40
N SER A 55 13.27 -8.30 -79.72
CA SER A 55 14.35 -8.17 -78.73
C SER A 55 14.12 -7.00 -77.77
N PHE A 56 13.67 -5.85 -78.28
CA PHE A 56 13.28 -4.71 -77.46
C PHE A 56 12.12 -5.04 -76.52
N LEU A 57 11.05 -5.67 -77.02
CA LEU A 57 9.88 -6.02 -76.23
C LEU A 57 10.22 -6.98 -75.10
N VAL A 58 11.04 -8.00 -75.37
CA VAL A 58 11.49 -8.96 -74.34
C VAL A 58 12.33 -8.26 -73.27
N ALA A 59 13.35 -7.50 -73.65
CA ALA A 59 14.23 -6.84 -72.69
C ALA A 59 13.50 -5.77 -71.86
N MET A 60 12.55 -5.04 -72.46
CA MET A 60 11.69 -4.11 -71.73
C MET A 60 10.75 -4.85 -70.77
N GLY A 61 10.22 -6.02 -71.17
CA GLY A 61 9.43 -6.90 -70.32
C GLY A 61 10.22 -7.36 -69.09
N ASP A 62 11.44 -7.87 -69.31
CA ASP A 62 12.35 -8.30 -68.25
C ASP A 62 12.74 -7.14 -67.32
N LEU A 63 13.02 -5.97 -67.88
CA LEU A 63 13.30 -4.77 -67.09
C LEU A 63 12.08 -4.36 -66.25
N SER A 64 10.87 -4.43 -66.82
CA SER A 64 9.63 -4.09 -66.12
C SER A 64 9.35 -5.07 -64.97
N LEU A 65 9.53 -6.37 -65.19
CA LEU A 65 9.40 -7.40 -64.15
C LEU A 65 10.45 -7.23 -63.04
N ARG A 66 11.71 -6.90 -63.40
CA ARG A 66 12.74 -6.59 -62.40
C ARG A 66 12.38 -5.34 -61.60
N LYS A 67 11.87 -4.29 -62.25
CA LYS A 67 11.44 -3.07 -61.59
C LYS A 67 10.33 -3.34 -60.58
N THR A 68 9.27 -4.05 -60.97
CA THR A 68 8.17 -4.39 -60.06
C THR A 68 8.65 -5.25 -58.88
N GLY A 69 9.54 -6.22 -59.13
CA GLY A 69 10.13 -7.04 -58.07
C GLY A 69 10.98 -6.23 -57.08
N VAL A 70 11.70 -5.20 -57.54
CA VAL A 70 12.44 -4.28 -56.65
C VAL A 70 11.49 -3.39 -55.86
N GLU A 71 10.44 -2.87 -56.49
CA GLU A 71 9.42 -2.05 -55.83
C GLU A 71 8.68 -2.82 -54.74
N GLU A 72 8.32 -4.09 -54.98
CA GLU A 72 7.69 -4.96 -53.98
C GLU A 72 8.62 -5.22 -52.79
N LYS A 73 9.89 -5.56 -53.03
CA LYS A 73 10.89 -5.74 -51.97
C LYS A 73 11.07 -4.46 -51.16
N ARG A 74 11.12 -3.30 -51.82
CA ARG A 74 11.22 -2.00 -51.16
C ARG A 74 10.00 -1.73 -50.27
N ALA A 75 8.80 -2.03 -50.76
CA ALA A 75 7.57 -1.87 -49.99
C ALA A 75 7.55 -2.80 -48.75
N LYS A 76 7.99 -4.05 -48.90
CA LYS A 76 8.11 -5.01 -47.79
C LYS A 76 9.09 -4.52 -46.72
N VAL A 77 10.30 -4.13 -47.11
CA VAL A 77 11.31 -3.59 -46.19
C VAL A 77 10.81 -2.33 -45.50
N GLN A 78 10.11 -1.45 -46.21
CA GLN A 78 9.53 -0.24 -45.62
C GLN A 78 8.49 -0.58 -44.54
N LYS A 79 7.65 -1.60 -44.78
CA LYS A 79 6.67 -2.08 -43.80
C LYS A 79 7.34 -2.67 -42.57
N GLU A 80 8.32 -3.55 -42.76
CA GLU A 80 9.09 -4.17 -41.67
C GLU A 80 9.84 -3.13 -40.84
N SER A 81 10.47 -2.15 -41.48
CA SER A 81 11.14 -1.02 -40.83
C SER A 81 10.17 -0.24 -39.93
N LYS A 82 8.96 0.06 -40.43
CA LYS A 82 7.94 0.77 -39.64
C LYS A 82 7.51 -0.03 -38.40
N ILE A 83 7.34 -1.35 -38.54
CA ILE A 83 7.01 -2.26 -37.43
C ILE A 83 8.13 -2.28 -36.39
N LEU A 84 9.39 -2.41 -36.85
CA LEU A 84 10.54 -2.44 -35.95
C LEU A 84 10.72 -1.13 -35.19
N LEU A 85 10.47 0.01 -35.83
CA LEU A 85 10.48 1.32 -35.18
C LEU A 85 9.41 1.43 -34.09
N ASP A 86 8.21 0.89 -34.32
CA ASP A 86 7.15 0.87 -33.31
C ASP A 86 7.54 0.01 -32.08
N TYR A 87 8.09 -1.18 -32.32
CA TYR A 87 8.61 -2.03 -31.24
C TYR A 87 9.73 -1.35 -30.46
N THR A 88 10.66 -0.69 -31.15
CA THR A 88 11.76 0.04 -30.52
C THR A 88 11.23 1.17 -29.64
N ARG A 89 10.25 1.95 -30.12
CA ARG A 89 9.61 3.01 -29.32
C ARG A 89 8.93 2.46 -28.07
N LYS A 90 8.20 1.34 -28.20
CA LYS A 90 7.56 0.67 -27.06
C LYS A 90 8.58 0.15 -26.05
N ALA A 91 9.69 -0.42 -26.52
CA ALA A 91 10.77 -0.90 -25.66
C ALA A 91 11.43 0.26 -24.91
N ILE A 92 11.72 1.38 -25.58
CA ILE A 92 12.26 2.60 -24.95
C ILE A 92 11.31 3.13 -23.89
N ALA A 93 10.01 3.24 -24.19
CA ALA A 93 9.02 3.72 -23.21
C ALA A 93 8.97 2.84 -21.95
N ARG A 94 8.98 1.50 -22.12
CA ARG A 94 9.04 0.55 -21.01
C ARG A 94 10.34 0.67 -20.21
N LEU A 95 11.48 0.79 -20.88
CA LEU A 95 12.77 0.96 -20.22
C LEU A 95 12.80 2.24 -19.37
N THR A 96 12.30 3.35 -19.91
CA THR A 96 12.21 4.62 -19.18
C THR A 96 11.29 4.51 -17.96
N TYR A 97 10.15 3.82 -18.08
CA TYR A 97 9.27 3.55 -16.96
C TYR A 97 9.97 2.72 -15.87
N LEU A 98 10.61 1.61 -16.25
CA LEU A 98 11.35 0.75 -15.32
C LEU A 98 12.47 1.48 -14.59
N LYS A 99 13.24 2.33 -15.31
CA LYS A 99 14.28 3.15 -14.69
C LYS A 99 13.73 4.11 -13.64
N ARG A 100 12.57 4.71 -13.89
CA ARG A 100 11.90 5.59 -12.91
C ARG A 100 11.44 4.81 -11.68
N THR A 101 10.82 3.64 -11.88
CA THR A 101 10.37 2.79 -10.77
C THR A 101 11.54 2.31 -9.93
N LEU A 102 12.64 1.92 -10.56
CA LEU A 102 13.86 1.52 -9.87
C LEU A 102 14.45 2.66 -9.03
N ALA A 103 14.54 3.87 -9.59
CA ALA A 103 15.00 5.03 -8.83
C ALA A 103 14.12 5.32 -7.60
N GLN A 104 12.80 5.24 -7.75
CA GLN A 104 11.88 5.40 -6.61
C GLN A 104 12.11 4.34 -5.53
N LEU A 105 12.28 3.07 -5.93
CA LEU A 105 12.57 1.98 -4.99
C LEU A 105 13.91 2.20 -4.27
N GLU A 106 14.93 2.67 -4.98
CA GLU A 106 16.23 3.01 -4.39
C GLU A 106 16.12 4.16 -3.37
N ASP A 107 15.28 5.16 -3.64
CA ASP A 107 15.02 6.26 -2.71
C ASP A 107 14.20 5.83 -1.47
N ASP A 108 13.34 4.81 -1.61
CA ASP A 108 12.49 4.29 -0.53
C ASP A 108 13.23 3.30 0.42
N VAL A 109 14.36 2.73 0.01
CA VAL A 109 15.15 1.78 0.83
C VAL A 109 15.73 2.43 2.10
N PRO A 110 16.46 3.57 2.03
CA PRO A 110 17.07 4.20 3.20
C PRO A 110 16.10 4.51 4.35
N PRO A 111 14.90 5.10 4.14
CA PRO A 111 13.98 5.34 5.25
C PRO A 111 13.44 4.04 5.86
N CYS A 112 13.20 3.00 5.07
CA CYS A 112 12.83 1.68 5.57
C CYS A 112 13.94 1.05 6.43
N GLU A 113 15.20 1.12 5.99
CA GLU A 113 16.34 0.63 6.76
C GLU A 113 16.51 1.41 8.08
N ALA A 114 16.40 2.74 8.03
CA ALA A 114 16.46 3.58 9.23
C ALA A 114 15.34 3.23 10.23
N GLN A 115 14.13 2.99 9.74
CA GLN A 115 13.00 2.55 10.56
C GLN A 115 13.27 1.17 11.19
N MET A 116 13.82 0.24 10.42
CA MET A 116 14.16 -1.10 10.89
C MET A 116 15.24 -1.07 11.98
N GLU A 117 16.29 -0.27 11.82
CA GLU A 117 17.33 -0.11 12.85
C GLU A 117 16.79 0.59 14.11
N ASN A 118 15.87 1.55 13.96
CA ASN A 118 15.18 2.14 15.11
C ASN A 118 14.35 1.10 15.87
N TRP A 119 13.57 0.27 15.17
CA TRP A 119 12.81 -0.82 15.79
C TRP A 119 13.71 -1.81 16.51
N LYS A 120 14.79 -2.25 15.87
CA LYS A 120 15.79 -3.15 16.46
C LYS A 120 16.39 -2.58 17.75
N THR A 121 16.73 -1.30 17.75
CA THR A 121 17.25 -0.60 18.94
C THR A 121 16.19 -0.54 20.05
N ASN A 122 14.96 -0.16 19.71
CA ASN A 122 13.86 -0.10 20.67
C ASN A 122 13.52 -1.48 21.26
N LEU A 123 13.58 -2.53 20.45
CA LEU A 123 13.30 -3.90 20.87
C LEU A 123 14.35 -4.39 21.88
N ALA A 124 15.62 -4.03 21.67
CA ALA A 124 16.68 -4.31 22.64
C ALA A 124 16.43 -3.59 23.99
N VAL A 125 15.96 -2.35 23.95
CA VAL A 125 15.58 -1.59 25.16
C VAL A 125 14.35 -2.21 25.84
N MET A 126 13.35 -2.67 25.08
CA MET A 126 12.18 -3.32 25.67
C MET A 126 12.54 -4.65 26.33
N ALA A 127 13.42 -5.45 25.71
CA ALA A 127 13.90 -6.70 26.29
C ALA A 127 14.71 -6.49 27.59
N SER A 128 15.46 -5.38 27.72
CA SER A 128 16.15 -5.07 28.97
C SER A 128 15.17 -4.62 30.06
N LYS A 129 14.17 -3.80 29.72
CA LYS A 129 13.10 -3.38 30.65
C LYS A 129 12.25 -4.55 31.12
N GLU A 130 11.91 -5.48 30.23
CA GLU A 130 11.18 -6.71 30.59
C GLU A 130 11.94 -7.49 31.67
N ARG A 131 13.23 -7.75 31.45
CA ARG A 131 14.08 -8.42 32.45
C ARG A 131 14.13 -7.67 33.78
N GLN A 132 14.24 -6.35 33.73
CA GLN A 132 14.22 -5.51 34.93
C GLN A 132 12.90 -5.64 35.70
N TYR A 133 11.76 -5.56 35.01
CA TYR A 133 10.45 -5.67 35.66
C TYR A 133 10.18 -7.06 36.20
N LEU A 134 10.59 -8.12 35.50
CA LEU A 134 10.49 -9.49 36.00
C LEU A 134 11.32 -9.67 37.27
N GLN A 135 12.54 -9.13 37.29
CA GLN A 135 13.39 -9.18 38.49
C GLN A 135 12.77 -8.39 39.65
N GLN A 136 12.27 -7.17 39.40
CA GLN A 136 11.60 -6.38 40.43
C GLN A 136 10.34 -7.07 40.96
N TYR A 137 9.51 -7.63 40.08
CA TYR A 137 8.34 -8.39 40.46
C TYR A 137 8.71 -9.58 41.36
N SER A 138 9.73 -10.36 40.97
CA SER A 138 10.24 -11.46 41.78
C SER A 138 10.71 -10.99 43.16
N ASN A 139 11.42 -9.86 43.22
CA ASN A 139 11.91 -9.28 44.47
C ASN A 139 10.77 -8.84 45.38
N TYR A 140 9.77 -8.12 44.86
CA TYR A 140 8.61 -7.69 45.63
C TYR A 140 7.76 -8.87 46.09
N LYS A 141 7.57 -9.88 45.24
CA LYS A 141 6.88 -11.12 45.62
C LYS A 141 7.60 -11.83 46.77
N ALA A 142 8.92 -11.92 46.72
CA ALA A 142 9.71 -12.49 47.81
C ALA A 142 9.61 -11.65 49.10
N LEU A 143 9.61 -10.31 49.00
CA LEU A 143 9.44 -9.42 50.14
C LEU A 143 8.05 -9.57 50.78
N LEU A 144 6.99 -9.58 49.98
CA LEU A 144 5.62 -9.79 50.47
C LEU A 144 5.49 -11.12 51.20
N ASN A 145 6.04 -12.20 50.62
CA ASN A 145 6.07 -13.51 51.27
C ASN A 145 6.84 -13.49 52.59
N ARG A 146 8.00 -12.79 52.65
CA ARG A 146 8.80 -12.66 53.87
C ARG A 146 8.07 -11.92 54.98
N VAL A 147 7.29 -10.89 54.63
CA VAL A 147 6.50 -10.09 55.58
C VAL A 147 5.18 -10.82 55.94
N GLY A 148 4.92 -12.00 55.35
CA GLY A 148 3.71 -12.77 55.63
C GLY A 148 2.45 -12.14 55.04
N TYR A 149 2.60 -11.35 53.97
CA TYR A 149 1.47 -10.71 53.31
C TYR A 149 0.53 -11.76 52.71
N THR A 150 -0.75 -11.72 53.11
CA THR A 150 -1.83 -12.49 52.51
C THR A 150 -2.81 -11.56 51.80
N GLN A 151 -3.53 -12.06 50.81
CA GLN A 151 -4.46 -11.23 50.03
C GLN A 151 -5.61 -10.65 50.89
N ASP A 152 -5.88 -11.27 52.04
CA ASP A 152 -6.91 -10.86 53.01
C ASP A 152 -6.59 -9.50 53.68
N ILE A 153 -5.31 -9.13 53.77
CA ILE A 153 -4.86 -7.81 54.25
C ILE A 153 -4.66 -6.80 53.11
N SER A 154 -5.15 -7.11 51.90
CA SER A 154 -5.29 -6.13 50.83
C SER A 154 -6.25 -5.01 51.24
N HIS A 155 -5.97 -3.78 50.83
CA HIS A 155 -6.80 -2.63 51.15
C HIS A 155 -8.27 -2.84 50.78
N GLY A 156 -8.55 -3.40 49.58
CA GLY A 156 -9.92 -3.71 49.15
C GLY A 156 -10.63 -4.68 50.11
N MET A 157 -9.96 -5.79 50.45
CA MET A 157 -10.50 -6.77 51.41
C MET A 157 -10.71 -6.17 52.79
N LEU A 158 -9.79 -5.33 53.27
CA LEU A 158 -9.92 -4.65 54.57
C LEU A 158 -11.10 -3.67 54.60
N VAL A 159 -11.34 -2.96 53.51
CA VAL A 159 -12.51 -2.06 53.37
C VAL A 159 -13.80 -2.89 53.39
N GLU A 160 -13.89 -3.96 52.61
CA GLU A 160 -15.05 -4.86 52.60
C GLU A 160 -15.31 -5.48 53.99
N MET A 161 -14.26 -5.94 54.68
CA MET A 161 -14.37 -6.47 56.05
C MET A 161 -14.84 -5.40 57.05
N ALA A 162 -14.37 -4.15 56.91
CA ALA A 162 -14.78 -3.05 57.77
C ALA A 162 -16.25 -2.67 57.56
N GLU A 163 -16.70 -2.62 56.30
CA GLU A 163 -18.10 -2.40 55.94
C GLU A 163 -18.99 -3.53 56.46
N HIS A 164 -18.59 -4.79 56.24
CA HIS A 164 -19.33 -5.94 56.75
C HIS A 164 -19.43 -5.93 58.28
N ARG A 165 -18.34 -5.58 58.97
CA ARG A 165 -18.33 -5.42 60.43
C ARG A 165 -19.29 -4.31 60.87
N GLN A 166 -19.30 -3.17 60.17
CA GLN A 166 -20.20 -2.06 60.47
C GLN A 166 -21.68 -2.47 60.30
N ASP A 167 -21.99 -3.25 59.27
CA ASP A 167 -23.35 -3.74 59.04
C ASP A 167 -23.79 -4.79 60.06
N LEU A 168 -22.88 -5.66 60.50
CA LEU A 168 -23.13 -6.55 61.63
C LEU A 168 -23.39 -5.74 62.91
N GLU A 169 -22.58 -4.72 63.18
CA GLU A 169 -22.74 -3.85 64.36
C GLU A 169 -24.08 -3.11 64.36
N LYS A 170 -24.54 -2.60 63.20
CA LYS A 170 -25.88 -2.00 63.06
C LYS A 170 -27.00 -2.98 63.42
N LYS A 171 -26.84 -4.27 63.11
CA LYS A 171 -27.84 -5.31 63.41
C LYS A 171 -27.75 -5.79 64.86
N THR A 172 -26.55 -5.90 65.42
CA THR A 172 -26.34 -6.47 66.77
C THR A 172 -26.60 -5.46 67.89
N LYS A 173 -26.34 -4.15 67.68
CA LYS A 173 -26.62 -3.10 68.67
C LYS A 173 -28.06 -3.14 69.23
N PRO A 174 -29.12 -3.10 68.40
CA PRO A 174 -30.49 -3.14 68.92
C PRO A 174 -30.82 -4.46 69.62
N ILE A 175 -30.23 -5.59 69.21
CA ILE A 175 -30.41 -6.89 69.88
C ILE A 175 -29.74 -6.87 71.27
N MET A 176 -28.56 -6.26 71.40
CA MET A 176 -27.89 -6.09 72.69
C MET A 176 -28.64 -5.11 73.60
N ASP A 177 -29.18 -4.02 73.05
CA ASP A 177 -29.94 -3.04 73.80
C ASP A 177 -31.25 -3.65 74.34
N THR A 178 -31.94 -4.45 73.53
CA THR A 178 -33.13 -5.22 73.97
C THR A 178 -32.77 -6.30 75.00
N LEU A 179 -31.64 -7.00 74.84
CA LEU A 179 -31.19 -7.97 75.85
C LEU A 179 -30.85 -7.30 77.18
N ARG A 180 -30.23 -6.11 77.14
CA ARG A 180 -29.90 -5.33 78.34
C ARG A 180 -31.17 -4.88 79.06
N SER A 181 -32.19 -4.41 78.34
CA SER A 181 -33.46 -4.03 78.98
C SER A 181 -34.17 -5.21 79.64
N TYR A 182 -33.98 -6.44 79.16
CA TYR A 182 -34.48 -7.64 79.85
C TYR A 182 -33.68 -8.00 81.11
N GLN A 183 -32.39 -7.67 81.17
CA GLN A 183 -31.57 -7.91 82.38
C GLN A 183 -31.91 -6.97 83.54
N ASP A 184 -32.57 -5.84 83.26
CA ASP A 184 -33.06 -4.91 84.30
C ASP A 184 -34.36 -5.41 84.99
N LEU A 185 -34.99 -6.47 84.47
CA LEU A 185 -36.20 -7.06 85.03
C LEU A 185 -35.86 -8.27 85.92
N PRO A 186 -36.51 -8.41 87.11
CA PRO A 186 -36.34 -9.58 87.94
C PRO A 186 -36.72 -10.86 87.18
N PRO A 187 -35.99 -11.98 87.34
CA PRO A 187 -36.22 -13.22 86.60
C PRO A 187 -37.55 -13.92 86.91
N ASP A 188 -38.26 -13.49 87.96
CA ASP A 188 -39.59 -14.01 88.34
C ASP A 188 -40.72 -13.09 87.83
N LYS A 189 -41.67 -13.67 87.09
CA LYS A 189 -42.80 -12.96 86.45
C LYS A 189 -43.65 -12.20 87.46
N ALA A 190 -43.84 -12.73 88.67
CA ALA A 190 -44.63 -12.07 89.71
C ALA A 190 -43.92 -10.84 90.30
N LEU A 191 -42.60 -10.92 90.46
CA LEU A 191 -41.78 -9.81 90.95
C LEU A 191 -41.58 -8.73 89.89
N ALA A 192 -41.49 -9.11 88.62
CA ALA A 192 -41.47 -8.16 87.51
C ALA A 192 -42.76 -7.34 87.43
N THR A 193 -43.93 -7.96 87.63
CA THR A 193 -45.21 -7.21 87.65
C THR A 193 -45.28 -6.23 88.81
N LEU A 194 -44.79 -6.61 90.00
CA LEU A 194 -44.76 -5.73 91.17
C LEU A 194 -43.77 -4.56 90.97
N ALA A 195 -42.58 -4.84 90.42
CA ALA A 195 -41.58 -3.81 90.14
C ALA A 195 -42.07 -2.80 89.09
N ILE A 196 -42.81 -3.24 88.08
CA ILE A 196 -43.47 -2.35 87.10
C ILE A 196 -44.53 -1.49 87.79
N GLU A 197 -45.32 -2.06 88.69
CA GLU A 197 -46.37 -1.33 89.41
C GLU A 197 -45.79 -0.28 90.39
N ASP A 198 -44.69 -0.62 91.08
CA ASP A 198 -43.97 0.32 91.94
C ASP A 198 -43.34 1.46 91.14
N LYS A 199 -42.75 1.17 89.97
CA LYS A 199 -42.24 2.21 89.08
C LYS A 199 -43.35 3.10 88.53
N LYS A 200 -44.53 2.55 88.21
CA LYS A 200 -45.71 3.34 87.82
C LYS A 200 -46.19 4.25 88.96
N ARG A 201 -46.20 3.76 90.20
CA ARG A 201 -46.56 4.58 91.37
C ARG A 201 -45.55 5.69 91.63
N GLN A 202 -44.25 5.41 91.51
CA GLN A 202 -43.20 6.43 91.61
C GLN A 202 -43.33 7.49 90.50
N TYR A 203 -43.64 7.08 89.27
CA TYR A 203 -43.90 8.00 88.16
C TYR A 203 -45.13 8.89 88.43
N ALA A 204 -46.26 8.30 88.83
CA ALA A 204 -47.47 9.06 89.15
C ALA A 204 -47.26 10.01 90.34
N ALA A 205 -46.46 9.62 91.33
CA ALA A 205 -46.11 10.49 92.45
C ALA A 205 -45.21 11.66 92.00
N ALA A 206 -44.25 11.42 91.11
CA ALA A 206 -43.41 12.46 90.54
C ALA A 206 -44.20 13.41 89.63
N GLU A 207 -45.14 12.89 88.85
CA GLU A 207 -46.04 13.68 88.00
C GLU A 207 -46.96 14.56 88.85
N LYS A 208 -47.56 14.00 89.90
CA LYS A 208 -48.35 14.76 90.87
C LYS A 208 -47.51 15.83 91.60
N TYR A 209 -46.28 15.50 91.99
CA TYR A 209 -45.36 16.49 92.58
C TYR A 209 -45.06 17.63 91.60
N LEU A 210 -44.86 17.30 90.32
CA LEU A 210 -44.62 18.30 89.28
C LEU A 210 -45.86 19.17 89.04
N GLU A 211 -47.06 18.58 89.08
CA GLU A 211 -48.34 19.31 89.04
C GLU A 211 -48.54 20.21 90.27
N ASP A 212 -48.24 19.73 91.48
CA ASP A 212 -48.34 20.51 92.71
C ASP A 212 -47.33 21.67 92.72
N VAL A 213 -46.12 21.46 92.20
CA VAL A 213 -45.10 22.52 92.00
C VAL A 213 -45.57 23.56 90.97
N LEU A 214 -46.22 23.12 89.88
CA LEU A 214 -46.78 24.03 88.88
C LEU A 214 -47.99 24.81 89.41
N GLN A 215 -48.87 24.18 90.19
CA GLN A 215 -50.03 24.84 90.81
C GLN A 215 -49.63 25.82 91.90
N SER A 216 -48.62 25.49 92.71
CA SER A 216 -48.07 26.42 93.71
C SER A 216 -47.36 27.61 93.08
N ALA A 217 -46.71 27.45 91.92
CA ALA A 217 -46.14 28.57 91.17
C ALA A 217 -47.22 29.50 90.55
N LEU A 218 -48.39 28.98 90.20
CA LEU A 218 -49.53 29.76 89.67
C LEU A 218 -50.37 30.46 90.76
N ALA A 219 -50.40 29.93 91.99
CA ALA A 219 -51.13 30.52 93.12
C ALA A 219 -50.36 31.67 93.82
N THR A 220 -49.08 31.86 93.49
CA THR A 220 -48.22 32.93 94.04
C THR A 220 -48.11 34.17 93.14
N THR A 221 -48.90 34.25 92.06
CA THR A 221 -48.87 35.34 91.07
C THR A 221 -50.16 36.18 91.02
N ASP A 222 -50.78 36.47 92.16
CA ASP A 222 -51.77 37.55 92.35
C ASP A 222 -51.34 38.49 93.49
#